data_AF-A0A836LXH9-F1
#
_entry.id   AF-A0A836LXH9-F1
#
_cell.length_a   1.000
_cell.length_b   1.000
_cell.length_c   1.000
_cell.angle_alpha   90.00
_cell.angle_beta   90.00
_cell.angle_gamma   90.00
#
_symmetry.space_group_name_H-M   'P 1'
#
loop_
_entity.id
_entity.type
_entity.pdbx_description
1 polymer ?
#
loop_
_entity_poly.entity_id
_entity_poly.type
_entity_poly.pdbx_seq_one_letter_code
_entity_poly.pdbx_strand_id
1 'polypeptide(L)'
;MNSYNPIQPFKTPLTWGFNLGWRQEAVHDGVYSDEKQHGVASFNAQVGYSLADYERKHICYGQVQTYVQAGSNLDKGWRVGVGPTLGCMNQWFEKFNTVVQVELPYWEDQNQWNLRLNTQWQYAINSNNAIRFNWDYEKQNHLDWMKSSLGYVWFF
;
A
#
# COMPACT_ATOMS: atom_id res chain seq x y z
N MET A 1 -2.91 -8.05 -0.48
CA MET A 1 -1.63 -8.66 -0.07
C MET A 1 -0.78 -8.70 -1.31
N ASN A 2 0.17 -7.78 -1.43
CA ASN A 2 1.36 -8.07 -2.21
C ASN A 2 2.21 -8.98 -1.34
N SER A 3 2.28 -10.26 -1.72
CA SER A 3 3.25 -11.19 -1.12
C SER A 3 4.62 -10.77 -1.63
N TYR A 4 5.24 -9.83 -0.91
CA TYR A 4 6.63 -9.44 -1.10
C TYR A 4 7.55 -10.48 -0.44
N ASN A 5 7.25 -11.76 -0.69
CA ASN A 5 8.09 -12.87 -0.26
C ASN A 5 9.27 -12.95 -1.23
N PRO A 6 10.54 -12.93 -0.76
CA PRO A 6 11.71 -13.14 -1.61
C PRO A 6 11.66 -14.48 -2.41
N ILE A 7 10.79 -15.42 -2.04
CA ILE A 7 10.68 -16.76 -2.63
C ILE A 7 9.56 -16.86 -3.69
N GLN A 8 8.63 -15.90 -3.78
CA GLN A 8 7.58 -15.92 -4.81
C GLN A 8 7.67 -14.70 -5.71
N PRO A 9 8.40 -14.81 -6.85
CA PRO A 9 8.40 -13.75 -7.82
C PRO A 9 6.95 -13.55 -8.28
N PHE A 10 6.53 -12.30 -8.24
CA PHE A 10 5.31 -11.79 -8.88
C PHE A 10 4.95 -12.62 -10.12
N LYS A 11 3.68 -13.01 -10.23
CA LYS A 11 3.10 -13.55 -11.46
C LYS A 11 3.42 -12.56 -12.59
N THR A 12 4.49 -12.83 -13.31
CA THR A 12 5.01 -11.99 -14.39
C THR A 12 4.51 -12.61 -15.69
N PRO A 13 3.94 -11.83 -16.61
CA PRO A 13 3.83 -10.37 -16.55
C PRO A 13 2.55 -9.87 -15.85
N LEU A 14 1.54 -10.71 -15.61
CA LEU A 14 0.21 -10.29 -15.13
C LEU A 14 0.04 -10.47 -13.62
N THR A 15 -0.03 -9.35 -12.88
CA THR A 15 -0.16 -9.33 -11.43
C THR A 15 -1.58 -8.95 -11.02
N TRP A 16 -2.10 -9.64 -10.01
CA TRP A 16 -3.35 -9.26 -9.35
C TRP A 16 -3.26 -9.61 -7.87
N GLY A 17 -4.04 -8.91 -7.06
CA GLY A 17 -4.09 -9.17 -5.64
C GLY A 17 -5.27 -8.45 -4.99
N PHE A 18 -5.59 -8.86 -3.77
CA PHE A 18 -6.54 -8.15 -2.93
C PHE A 18 -6.08 -8.16 -1.48
N ASN A 19 -6.48 -7.15 -0.71
CA ASN A 19 -6.24 -7.05 0.72
C ASN A 19 -7.55 -6.72 1.42
N LEU A 20 -7.84 -7.45 2.49
CA LEU A 20 -8.88 -7.11 3.46
C LEU A 20 -8.17 -6.85 4.78
N GLY A 21 -8.58 -5.81 5.50
CA GLY A 21 -8.02 -5.53 6.81
C GLY A 21 -8.77 -4.44 7.56
N TRP A 22 -8.53 -4.38 8.86
CA TRP A 22 -8.94 -3.27 9.72
C TRP A 22 -7.77 -2.30 9.87
N ARG A 23 -8.00 -1.00 9.67
CA ARG A 23 -6.96 0.03 9.78
C ARG A 23 -7.49 1.21 10.57
N GLN A 24 -6.61 1.84 11.35
CA GLN A 24 -6.91 3.11 11.99
C GLN A 24 -6.50 4.24 11.03
N GLU A 25 -7.47 5.05 10.63
CA GLU A 25 -7.27 6.21 9.75
C GLU A 25 -7.65 7.49 10.49
N ALA A 26 -6.80 8.51 10.34
CA ALA A 26 -7.00 9.86 10.85
C ALA A 26 -7.87 10.66 9.87
N VAL A 27 -9.05 10.13 9.55
CA VAL A 27 -10.01 10.73 8.61
C VAL A 27 -11.33 10.95 9.36
N HIS A 28 -11.83 12.18 9.37
CA HIS A 28 -13.12 12.54 9.93
C HIS A 28 -13.95 13.25 8.86
N ASP A 29 -15.15 12.74 8.58
CA ASP A 29 -16.05 13.29 7.56
C ASP A 29 -15.40 13.37 6.16
N GLY A 30 -14.62 12.34 5.82
CA GLY A 30 -13.92 12.22 4.55
C GLY A 30 -12.60 12.98 4.49
N VAL A 31 -12.36 13.99 5.33
CA VAL A 31 -11.15 14.82 5.34
C VAL A 31 -10.15 14.35 6.42
N TYR A 32 -8.86 14.56 6.16
CA TYR A 32 -7.81 14.31 7.14
C TYR A 32 -8.04 15.12 8.45
N SER A 33 -7.83 14.49 9.61
CA SER A 33 -8.03 15.09 10.94
C SER A 33 -6.97 14.63 11.93
N ASP A 34 -6.15 15.55 12.43
CA ASP A 34 -5.11 15.28 13.44
C ASP A 34 -5.67 14.87 14.82
N GLU A 35 -6.91 15.25 15.16
CA GLU A 35 -7.48 15.05 16.49
C GLU A 35 -8.27 13.74 16.66
N LYS A 36 -8.75 13.16 15.55
CA LYS A 36 -9.71 12.05 15.56
C LYS A 36 -9.24 10.92 14.67
N GLN A 37 -9.01 9.77 15.27
CA GLN A 37 -8.60 8.55 14.58
C GLN A 37 -9.69 7.49 14.71
N HIS A 38 -10.13 6.94 13.57
CA HIS A 38 -11.23 6.00 13.53
C HIS A 38 -10.80 4.69 12.89
N GLY A 39 -11.36 3.59 13.37
CA GLY A 39 -11.18 2.29 12.75
C GLY A 39 -12.06 2.16 11.51
N VAL A 40 -11.45 1.83 10.39
CA VAL A 40 -12.13 1.56 9.12
C VAL A 40 -11.81 0.15 8.65
N ALA A 41 -12.82 -0.54 8.15
CA ALA A 41 -12.63 -1.75 7.35
C ALA A 41 -12.15 -1.31 5.96
N SER A 42 -11.08 -1.93 5.47
CA SER A 42 -10.45 -1.60 4.19
C SER A 42 -10.38 -2.85 3.32
N PHE A 43 -10.88 -2.71 2.09
CA PHE A 43 -10.71 -3.65 1.01
C PHE A 43 -9.99 -2.98 -0.15
N ASN A 44 -8.87 -3.55 -0.59
CA ASN A 44 -8.14 -3.07 -1.75
C ASN A 44 -8.04 -4.20 -2.76
N ALA A 45 -8.28 -3.93 -4.04
CA ALA A 45 -7.98 -4.87 -5.13
C ALA A 45 -7.04 -4.21 -6.14
N GLN A 46 -6.21 -5.00 -6.80
CA GLN A 46 -5.22 -4.50 -7.73
C GLN A 46 -5.06 -5.47 -8.90
N VAL A 47 -4.82 -4.92 -10.08
CA VAL A 47 -4.52 -5.66 -11.30
C VAL A 47 -3.58 -4.85 -12.17
N GLY A 48 -2.58 -5.50 -12.75
CA GLY A 48 -1.59 -4.80 -13.54
C GLY A 48 -0.53 -5.70 -14.15
N TYR A 49 0.57 -5.06 -14.49
CA TYR A 49 1.72 -5.67 -15.11
C TYR A 49 2.98 -5.43 -14.29
N SER A 50 3.86 -6.43 -14.22
CA SER A 50 5.18 -6.32 -13.63
C SER A 50 6.27 -6.73 -14.61
N LEU A 51 7.42 -6.08 -14.47
CA LEU A 51 8.64 -6.31 -15.20
C LEU A 51 9.73 -6.61 -14.17
N ALA A 52 10.46 -7.70 -14.38
CA ALA A 52 11.60 -8.10 -13.56
C ALA A 52 12.87 -8.08 -14.42
N ASP A 53 13.99 -7.72 -13.81
CA ASP A 53 15.31 -7.90 -14.40
C ASP A 53 15.67 -9.41 -14.50
N TYR A 54 16.77 -9.71 -15.22
CA TYR A 54 17.20 -11.10 -15.44
C TYR A 54 17.49 -11.84 -14.12
N GLU A 55 18.10 -11.15 -13.15
CA GLU A 55 18.41 -11.71 -11.83
C GLU A 55 17.21 -11.67 -10.86
N ARG A 56 16.09 -11.08 -11.28
CA ARG A 56 14.85 -10.89 -10.50
C ARG A 56 15.04 -10.16 -9.16
N LYS A 57 16.10 -9.35 -9.04
CA LYS A 57 16.38 -8.49 -7.89
C LYS A 57 15.66 -7.15 -7.99
N HIS A 58 15.29 -6.73 -9.19
CA HIS A 58 14.65 -5.46 -9.49
C HIS A 58 13.33 -5.72 -10.20
N ILE A 59 12.22 -5.47 -9.51
CA ILE A 59 10.88 -5.70 -10.04
C ILE A 59 10.11 -4.39 -10.01
N CYS A 60 9.76 -3.85 -11.17
CA CYS A 60 8.87 -2.70 -11.27
C CYS A 60 7.51 -3.13 -11.79
N TYR A 61 6.44 -2.53 -11.27
CA TYR A 61 5.08 -2.82 -11.65
C TYR A 61 4.27 -1.56 -11.83
N GLY A 62 3.33 -1.63 -12.76
CA GLY A 62 2.29 -0.65 -12.96
C GLY A 62 0.94 -1.35 -12.91
N GLN A 63 0.06 -0.86 -12.04
CA GLN A 63 -1.23 -1.48 -11.80
C GLN A 63 -2.31 -0.44 -11.55
N VAL A 64 -3.56 -0.84 -11.74
CA VAL A 64 -4.71 -0.10 -11.26
C VAL A 64 -5.12 -0.70 -9.94
N GLN A 65 -5.33 0.14 -8.94
CA GLN A 65 -5.74 -0.24 -7.61
C GLN A 65 -7.08 0.40 -7.27
N THR A 66 -7.99 -0.41 -6.74
CA THR A 66 -9.26 0.03 -6.17
C THR A 66 -9.18 -0.06 -4.66
N TYR A 67 -9.84 0.88 -4.00
CA TYR A 67 -9.89 1.04 -2.56
C TYR A 67 -11.35 1.17 -2.19
N VAL A 68 -11.79 0.37 -1.22
CA VAL A 68 -13.11 0.45 -0.62
C VAL A 68 -12.89 0.50 0.86
N GLN A 69 -13.38 1.55 1.50
CA GLN A 69 -13.29 1.71 2.94
C GLN A 69 -14.70 1.87 3.49
N ALA A 70 -14.98 1.21 4.61
CA ALA A 70 -16.26 1.27 5.30
C ALA A 70 -16.01 1.52 6.79
N GLY A 71 -16.76 2.45 7.37
CA GLY A 71 -16.62 2.85 8.76
C GLY A 71 -17.65 3.92 9.11
N SER A 72 -18.13 3.91 10.37
CA SER A 72 -19.18 4.83 10.85
C SER A 72 -18.81 6.32 10.82
N ASN A 73 -17.55 6.64 10.53
CA ASN A 73 -16.98 7.98 10.66
C ASN A 73 -16.57 8.57 9.30
N LEU A 74 -17.02 7.92 8.23
CA LEU A 74 -17.01 8.41 6.86
C LEU A 74 -18.37 9.07 6.58
N ASP A 75 -18.40 10.13 5.77
CA ASP A 75 -19.62 10.92 5.49
C ASP A 75 -20.82 10.05 5.06
N LYS A 76 -20.59 9.10 4.15
CA LYS A 76 -21.61 8.11 3.69
C LYS A 76 -21.55 6.77 4.43
N GLY A 77 -20.71 6.62 5.45
CA GLY A 77 -20.39 5.34 6.11
C GLY A 77 -19.46 4.41 5.28
N TRP A 78 -19.16 4.80 4.04
CA TRP A 78 -18.23 4.14 3.14
C TRP A 78 -17.64 5.15 2.16
N ARG A 79 -16.50 4.82 1.57
CA ARG A 79 -15.90 5.56 0.47
C ARG A 79 -15.18 4.61 -0.49
N VAL A 80 -15.14 5.01 -1.76
CA VAL A 80 -14.45 4.27 -2.81
C VAL A 80 -13.42 5.15 -3.49
N GLY A 81 -12.30 4.54 -3.81
CA GLY A 81 -11.26 5.18 -4.60
C GLY A 81 -10.71 4.24 -5.66
N VAL A 82 -10.17 4.83 -6.71
CA VAL A 82 -9.49 4.09 -7.79
C VAL A 82 -8.35 4.94 -8.31
N GLY A 83 -7.21 4.31 -8.59
CA GLY A 83 -6.08 5.05 -9.12
C GLY A 83 -5.00 4.16 -9.72
N PRO A 84 -4.13 4.73 -10.54
CA PRO A 84 -2.91 4.07 -10.94
C PRO A 84 -1.95 3.99 -9.74
N THR A 85 -1.22 2.89 -9.71
CA THR A 85 -0.17 2.61 -8.75
C THR A 85 1.06 2.14 -9.51
N LEU A 86 2.18 2.79 -9.25
CA LEU A 86 3.49 2.40 -9.74
C LEU A 86 4.34 1.98 -8.55
N GLY A 87 5.08 0.89 -8.66
CA GLY A 87 6.03 0.55 -7.62
C GLY A 87 7.22 -0.23 -8.14
N CYS A 88 8.33 -0.12 -7.42
CA CYS A 88 9.54 -0.85 -7.69
C CYS A 88 10.07 -1.48 -6.41
N MET A 89 10.30 -2.78 -6.47
CA MET A 89 10.99 -3.56 -5.46
C MET A 89 12.45 -3.74 -5.87
N ASN A 90 13.36 -3.47 -4.93
CA ASN A 90 14.78 -3.77 -5.06
C ASN A 90 15.22 -4.70 -3.93
N GLN A 91 15.82 -5.82 -4.27
CA GLN A 91 16.48 -6.73 -3.34
C GLN A 91 17.98 -6.42 -3.34
N TRP A 92 18.48 -5.91 -2.21
CA TRP A 92 19.88 -5.50 -2.06
C TRP A 92 20.77 -6.69 -1.68
N PHE A 93 20.30 -7.48 -0.71
CA PHE A 93 20.97 -8.67 -0.21
C PHE A 93 19.93 -9.79 -0.06
N GLU A 94 20.35 -11.03 0.15
CA GLU A 94 19.44 -12.19 0.30
C GLU A 94 18.33 -11.96 1.35
N LYS A 95 18.62 -11.17 2.39
CA LYS A 95 17.70 -10.90 3.50
C LYS A 95 17.10 -9.49 3.52
N PHE A 96 17.48 -8.59 2.62
CA PHE A 96 17.03 -7.20 2.66
C PHE A 96 16.43 -6.77 1.33
N ASN A 97 15.17 -6.34 1.38
CA ASN A 97 14.47 -5.78 0.25
C ASN A 97 13.83 -4.43 0.61
N THR A 98 13.62 -3.65 -0.43
CA THR A 98 12.99 -2.34 -0.35
C THR A 98 11.93 -2.24 -1.41
N VAL A 99 10.83 -1.57 -1.10
CA VAL A 99 9.75 -1.30 -2.04
C VAL A 99 9.46 0.18 -1.98
N VAL A 100 9.43 0.83 -3.13
CA VAL A 100 8.93 2.20 -3.27
C VAL A 100 7.70 2.14 -4.15
N GLN A 101 6.59 2.69 -3.66
CA GLN A 101 5.31 2.67 -4.34
C GLN A 101 4.71 4.07 -4.33
N VAL A 102 4.27 4.53 -5.50
CA VAL A 102 3.54 5.76 -5.72
C VAL A 102 2.14 5.40 -6.15
N GLU A 103 1.15 5.88 -5.41
CA GLU A 103 -0.27 5.70 -5.69
C GLU A 103 -0.90 7.06 -5.92
N LEU A 104 -1.78 7.15 -6.91
CA LEU A 104 -2.58 8.33 -7.15
C LEU A 104 -4.07 7.95 -7.10
N PRO A 105 -4.63 7.61 -5.93
CA PRO A 105 -6.06 7.30 -5.83
C PRO A 105 -6.92 8.55 -6.03
N TYR A 106 -7.93 8.43 -6.89
CA TYR A 106 -9.06 9.32 -6.97
C TYR A 106 -10.14 8.82 -6.02
N TRP A 107 -10.63 9.66 -5.10
CA TRP A 107 -11.70 9.32 -4.17
C TRP A 107 -13.03 9.96 -4.60
N GLU A 108 -14.10 9.16 -4.64
CA GLU A 108 -15.43 9.60 -5.09
C GLU A 108 -16.09 10.60 -4.14
N ASP A 109 -15.87 10.45 -2.83
CA ASP A 109 -16.47 11.28 -1.79
C ASP A 109 -15.99 12.75 -1.87
N GLN A 110 -14.70 12.95 -2.14
CA GLN A 110 -14.10 14.28 -2.25
C GLN A 110 -13.98 14.79 -3.68
N ASN A 111 -14.19 13.93 -4.67
CA ASN A 111 -13.99 14.26 -6.09
C ASN A 111 -12.57 14.80 -6.37
N GLN A 112 -11.55 14.22 -5.70
CA GLN A 112 -10.17 14.69 -5.71
C GLN A 112 -9.16 13.54 -5.81
N TRP A 113 -7.97 13.87 -6.35
CA TRP A 113 -6.82 12.96 -6.39
C TRP A 113 -5.93 13.17 -5.17
N ASN A 114 -5.53 12.08 -4.54
CA ASN A 114 -4.54 12.09 -3.46
C ASN A 114 -3.23 11.52 -3.97
N LEU A 115 -2.11 12.15 -3.62
CA LEU A 115 -0.80 11.57 -3.86
C LEU A 115 -0.39 10.78 -2.62
N ARG A 116 -0.10 9.49 -2.77
CA ARG A 116 0.44 8.65 -1.71
C ARG A 116 1.77 8.06 -2.14
N LEU A 117 2.77 8.24 -1.30
CA LEU A 117 4.10 7.64 -1.44
C LEU A 117 4.31 6.69 -0.28
N ASN A 118 4.46 5.41 -0.59
CA ASN A 118 4.73 4.35 0.37
C ASN A 118 6.14 3.81 0.14
N THR A 119 6.98 3.87 1.16
CA THR A 119 8.31 3.26 1.16
C THR A 119 8.37 2.19 2.23
N GLN A 120 8.78 0.98 1.85
CA GLN A 120 8.90 -0.16 2.74
C GLN A 120 10.33 -0.66 2.71
N TRP A 121 10.90 -0.87 3.90
CA TRP A 121 12.14 -1.59 4.09
C TRP A 121 11.82 -2.85 4.85
N GLN A 122 12.18 -3.99 4.29
CA GLN A 122 11.90 -5.27 4.92
C GLN A 122 13.18 -6.10 5.03
N TYR A 123 13.39 -6.61 6.24
CA TYR A 123 14.51 -7.46 6.61
C TYR A 123 13.99 -8.84 7.01
N ALA A 124 14.31 -9.85 6.21
CA ALA A 124 14.00 -11.24 6.49
C ALA A 124 14.94 -11.80 7.55
N ILE A 125 14.40 -12.13 8.72
CA ILE A 125 15.15 -12.80 9.80
C ILE A 125 15.45 -14.24 9.39
N ASN A 126 14.42 -14.92 8.89
CA ASN A 126 14.50 -16.28 8.35
C ASN A 126 13.51 -16.43 7.17
N SER A 127 13.35 -17.64 6.64
CA SER A 127 12.44 -17.92 5.50
C SER A 127 10.98 -17.58 5.78
N ASN A 128 10.58 -17.45 7.04
CA ASN A 128 9.19 -17.32 7.46
C ASN A 128 8.90 -16.02 8.24
N ASN A 129 9.91 -15.23 8.59
CA ASN A 129 9.74 -14.07 9.45
C ASN A 129 10.53 -12.89 8.90
N ALA A 130 9.89 -11.74 8.82
CA ALA A 130 10.54 -10.49 8.46
C ALA A 130 10.06 -9.35 9.34
N ILE A 131 10.96 -8.40 9.57
CA ILE A 131 10.62 -7.09 10.12
C ILE A 131 10.41 -6.15 8.95
N ARG A 132 9.33 -5.37 8.99
CA ARG A 132 9.01 -4.37 7.98
C ARG A 132 8.87 -3.01 8.63
N PHE A 133 9.66 -2.06 8.16
CA PHE A 133 9.46 -0.65 8.44
C PHE A 133 8.75 -0.03 7.23
N ASN A 134 7.63 0.65 7.44
CA ASN A 134 6.94 1.41 6.40
C ASN A 134 6.95 2.89 6.75
N TRP A 135 7.16 3.70 5.74
CA TRP A 135 7.04 5.14 5.77
C TRP A 135 6.07 5.56 4.67
N ASP A 136 4.97 6.17 5.08
CA ASP A 136 3.88 6.62 4.23
C ASP A 136 3.85 8.15 4.25
N TYR A 137 3.84 8.76 3.08
CA TYR A 137 3.60 10.18 2.88
C TYR A 137 2.34 10.34 2.03
N GLU A 138 1.34 11.04 2.55
CA GLU A 138 0.10 11.32 1.84
C GLU A 138 -0.10 12.83 1.75
N LYS A 139 -0.47 13.30 0.56
CA LYS A 139 -0.83 14.69 0.32
C LYS A 139 -2.27 14.76 -0.22
N GLN A 140 -3.12 15.44 0.53
CA GLN A 140 -4.54 15.62 0.21
C GLN A 140 -4.94 17.08 0.50
N ASN A 141 -5.50 17.77 -0.49
CA ASN A 141 -6.06 19.13 -0.35
C ASN A 141 -5.20 20.12 0.48
N HIS A 142 -3.90 20.21 0.16
CA HIS A 142 -2.90 21.04 0.86
C HIS A 142 -2.50 20.61 2.27
N LEU A 143 -2.99 19.47 2.76
CA LEU A 143 -2.54 18.84 3.99
C LEU A 143 -1.53 17.74 3.65
N ASP A 144 -0.46 17.67 4.44
CA ASP A 144 0.58 16.67 4.34
C ASP A 144 0.57 15.81 5.60
N TRP A 145 0.46 14.50 5.38
CA TRP A 145 0.45 13.51 6.44
C TRP A 145 1.63 12.56 6.28
N MET A 146 2.33 12.33 7.39
CA MET A 146 3.47 11.43 7.47
C MET A 146 3.19 10.36 8.52
N LYS A 147 3.28 9.10 8.13
CA LYS A 147 3.11 7.96 9.03
C LYS A 147 4.31 7.04 8.92
N SER A 148 4.87 6.70 10.07
CA SER A 148 5.86 5.64 10.19
C SER A 148 5.25 4.46 10.93
N SER A 149 5.49 3.24 10.45
CA SER A 149 5.02 2.02 11.11
C SER A 149 6.09 0.96 11.11
N LEU A 150 6.15 0.20 12.20
CA LEU A 150 6.98 -0.99 12.32
C LEU A 150 6.07 -2.20 12.47
N GLY A 151 6.28 -3.20 11.64
CA GLY A 151 5.47 -4.42 11.60
C GLY A 151 6.34 -5.67 11.60
N TYR A 152 5.81 -6.73 12.19
CA TYR A 152 6.33 -8.08 12.06
C TYR A 152 5.49 -8.83 11.04
N VAL A 153 6.14 -9.41 10.04
CA VAL A 153 5.50 -10.15 8.96
C VAL A 153 5.89 -11.61 9.09
N TRP A 154 4.88 -12.47 9.21
CA TRP A 154 5.05 -13.91 9.16
C TRP A 154 4.58 -14.43 7.80
N PHE A 155 5.44 -15.18 7.12
CA PHE A 155 5.15 -15.88 5.87
C PHE A 155 4.82 -17.34 6.18
N PHE A 156 3.73 -17.82 5.57
CA PHE A 156 3.29 -19.21 5.59
C PHE A 156 3.80 -19.98 4.38
#